data_AF-A0A379TZ08-F1
#
_entry.id   AF-A0A379TZ08-F1
#
_cell.length_a   1.000
_cell.length_b   1.000
_cell.length_c   1.000
_cell.angle_alpha   90.00
_cell.angle_beta   90.00
_cell.angle_gamma   90.00
#
_symmetry.space_group_name_H-M   'P 1'
#
loop_
_entity.id
_entity.type
_entity.pdbx_description
1 polymer ?
#
loop_
_entity_poly.entity_id
_entity_poly.type
_entity_poly.pdbx_seq_one_letter_code
_entity_poly.pdbx_strand_id
1 'polypeptide(L)'
;MTVDLAQLRPGAQSTDYFHAILSYPQRRVILHGTMLAAAESARYIVHGSRGSYVKYGLDPQEERLKNGERLPQEDWGYDMRDGVLTLVEGETRQEENWLTLPGNYPAYYAAIRDALNGNGENPVPASQAIQIMELIELGMESAKHRATLCLA
;
A
#
# COMPACT_ATOMS: atom_id res chain seq x y z
N MET A 1 -6.04 -0.73 16.85
CA MET A 1 -6.21 0.07 15.62
C MET A 1 -7.10 1.25 15.95
N THR A 2 -6.78 2.42 15.41
CA THR A 2 -7.57 3.65 15.52
C THR A 2 -7.83 4.15 14.11
N VAL A 3 -9.08 4.44 13.75
CA VAL A 3 -9.42 4.94 12.42
C VAL A 3 -10.24 6.21 12.53
N ASP A 4 -9.89 7.20 11.71
CA ASP A 4 -10.71 8.38 11.43
C ASP A 4 -11.24 8.29 10.00
N LEU A 5 -12.53 8.56 9.81
CA LEU A 5 -13.22 8.54 8.53
C LEU A 5 -13.98 9.85 8.37
N ALA A 6 -13.91 10.43 7.17
CA ALA A 6 -14.60 11.69 6.90
C ALA A 6 -15.09 11.80 5.46
N GLN A 7 -15.96 12.78 5.28
CA GLN A 7 -16.43 13.31 4.00
C GLN A 7 -15.95 14.75 3.90
N LEU A 8 -14.78 14.98 3.30
CA LEU A 8 -14.13 16.28 3.27
C LEU A 8 -14.48 17.10 2.03
N ARG A 9 -14.79 16.47 0.89
CA ARG A 9 -15.21 17.24 -0.29
C ARG A 9 -16.61 17.84 -0.07
N PRO A 10 -16.85 19.09 -0.50
CA PRO A 10 -18.19 19.66 -0.50
C PRO A 10 -19.19 18.76 -1.26
N GLY A 11 -20.28 18.38 -0.60
CA GLY A 11 -21.33 17.54 -1.19
C GLY A 11 -21.00 16.05 -1.31
N ALA A 12 -19.90 15.57 -0.71
CA ALA A 12 -19.57 14.15 -0.68
C ALA A 12 -20.73 13.29 -0.15
N GLN A 13 -20.99 12.17 -0.84
CA GLN A 13 -22.05 11.21 -0.50
C GLN A 13 -21.50 9.91 0.12
N SER A 14 -20.19 9.71 0.05
CA SER A 14 -19.47 8.56 0.60
C SER A 14 -18.14 9.01 1.20
N THR A 15 -17.59 8.20 2.09
CA THR A 15 -16.26 8.42 2.70
C THR A 15 -15.23 8.68 1.61
N ASP A 16 -14.53 9.80 1.72
CA ASP A 16 -13.49 10.22 0.77
C ASP A 16 -12.18 10.59 1.46
N TYR A 17 -12.11 10.33 2.77
CA TYR A 17 -10.95 10.47 3.62
C TYR A 17 -10.90 9.31 4.61
N PHE A 18 -9.71 8.77 4.82
CA PHE A 18 -9.43 7.93 5.98
C PHE A 18 -8.02 8.15 6.52
N HIS A 19 -7.88 7.96 7.83
CA HIS A 19 -6.59 7.89 8.51
C HIS A 19 -6.62 6.77 9.54
N ALA A 20 -5.92 5.69 9.26
CA ALA A 20 -5.88 4.49 10.09
C ALA A 20 -4.49 4.28 10.69
N ILE A 21 -4.45 4.06 12.00
CA ILE A 21 -3.24 3.75 12.77
C ILE A 21 -3.35 2.31 13.29
N LEU A 22 -2.51 1.43 12.75
CA LEU A 22 -2.32 0.07 13.25
C LEU A 22 -1.13 0.09 14.21
N SER A 23 -1.42 -0.27 15.47
CA SER A 23 -0.44 -0.25 16.56
C SER A 23 0.09 -1.65 16.83
N TYR A 24 1.40 -1.80 16.72
CA TYR A 24 2.16 -2.97 17.15
C TYR A 24 3.07 -2.58 18.33
N PRO A 25 3.60 -3.51 19.14
CA PRO A 25 4.38 -3.17 20.33
C PRO A 25 5.48 -2.12 20.11
N GLN A 26 6.21 -2.21 19.00
CA GLN A 26 7.33 -1.31 18.66
C GLN A 26 7.19 -0.65 17.28
N ARG A 27 6.03 -0.76 16.63
CA ARG A 27 5.82 -0.24 15.27
C ARG A 27 4.48 0.44 15.14
N ARG A 28 4.41 1.41 14.24
CA ARG A 28 3.17 2.04 13.82
C ARG A 28 3.09 1.89 12.30
N VAL A 29 1.94 1.45 11.83
CA VAL A 29 1.61 1.45 10.40
C VAL A 29 0.47 2.43 10.24
N ILE A 30 0.70 3.46 9.43
CA ILE A 30 -0.29 4.48 9.13
C ILE A 30 -0.73 4.27 7.68
N LEU A 31 -2.02 4.04 7.49
CA LEU A 31 -2.65 3.98 6.19
C LEU A 31 -3.52 5.23 6.04
N HIS A 32 -3.31 5.98 4.96
CA HIS A 32 -3.97 7.25 4.75
C HIS A 32 -4.42 7.40 3.30
N GLY A 33 -5.59 7.99 3.11
CA GLY A 33 -6.11 8.34 1.80
C GLY A 33 -7.02 9.56 1.90
N THR A 34 -6.95 10.43 0.89
CA THR A 34 -7.79 11.62 0.78
C THR A 34 -8.04 11.96 -0.67
N MET A 35 -9.25 12.43 -0.98
CA MET A 35 -9.61 12.98 -2.29
C MET A 35 -9.33 14.48 -2.41
N LEU A 36 -8.69 15.10 -1.41
CA LEU A 36 -8.37 16.54 -1.37
C LEU A 36 -6.85 16.80 -1.28
N ALA A 37 -6.05 16.05 -2.03
CA ALA A 37 -4.61 16.28 -2.17
C ALA A 37 -4.29 16.84 -3.57
N ALA A 38 -4.03 18.14 -3.65
CA ALA A 38 -3.60 18.77 -4.90
C ALA A 38 -2.12 18.50 -5.21
N ALA A 39 -1.28 18.50 -4.17
CA ALA A 39 0.11 18.08 -4.27
C ALA A 39 0.22 16.58 -4.04
N GLU A 40 1.10 15.93 -4.81
CA GLU A 40 1.45 14.54 -4.59
C GLU A 40 2.11 14.37 -3.21
N SER A 41 1.75 13.29 -2.52
CA SER A 41 2.41 12.85 -1.29
C SER A 41 3.19 11.56 -1.53
N ALA A 42 4.13 11.26 -0.62
CA ALA A 42 4.87 10.00 -0.70
C ALA A 42 3.90 8.82 -0.58
N ARG A 43 4.04 7.84 -1.49
CA ARG A 43 3.29 6.59 -1.47
C ARG A 43 3.69 5.72 -0.30
N TYR A 44 4.99 5.71 0.01
CA TYR A 44 5.57 5.03 1.16
C TYR A 44 6.57 5.94 1.87
N ILE A 45 6.47 5.95 3.19
CA ILE A 45 7.48 6.49 4.10
C ILE A 45 7.72 5.40 5.14
N VAL A 46 8.94 4.86 5.18
CA VAL A 46 9.32 3.80 6.10
C VAL A 46 10.53 4.27 6.89
N HIS A 47 10.40 4.29 8.22
CA HIS A 47 11.48 4.68 9.12
C HIS A 47 11.92 3.49 9.96
N GLY A 48 13.23 3.30 10.05
CA GLY A 48 13.88 2.34 10.93
C GLY A 48 14.94 3.01 11.79
N SER A 49 15.57 2.25 12.68
CA SER A 49 16.60 2.75 13.59
C SER A 49 17.89 3.23 12.91
N ARG A 50 18.12 2.82 11.66
CA ARG A 50 19.36 3.10 10.90
C ARG A 50 19.12 3.82 9.56
N GLY A 51 17.88 4.21 9.28
CA GLY A 51 17.58 4.77 7.98
C GLY A 51 16.10 4.95 7.70
N SER A 52 15.83 5.50 6.52
CA SER A 52 14.50 5.78 6.02
C SER A 52 14.40 5.47 4.53
N TYR A 53 13.24 5.01 4.09
CA TYR A 53 12.92 4.86 2.69
C TYR A 53 11.69 5.69 2.36
N VAL A 54 11.79 6.51 1.31
CA VAL A 54 10.68 7.33 0.81
C VAL A 54 10.49 7.05 -0.68
N LYS A 55 9.26 6.70 -1.07
CA LYS A 55 8.91 6.50 -2.47
C LYS A 55 7.66 7.29 -2.84
N TYR A 56 7.72 7.91 -4.01
CA TYR A 56 6.61 8.59 -4.66
C TYR A 56 6.17 7.82 -5.92
N GLY A 57 5.07 8.24 -6.53
CA GLY A 57 4.47 7.57 -7.69
C GLY A 57 3.61 6.35 -7.34
N LEU A 58 2.82 5.94 -8.32
CA LEU A 58 2.00 4.73 -8.30
C LEU A 58 2.60 3.69 -9.25
N ASP A 59 2.21 2.43 -9.08
CA ASP A 59 2.51 1.37 -10.05
C ASP A 59 1.91 1.74 -11.43
N PRO A 60 2.68 1.68 -12.53
CA PRO A 60 2.25 2.17 -13.83
C PRO A 60 1.32 1.20 -14.59
N GLN A 61 1.19 -0.06 -14.15
CA GLN A 61 0.50 -1.11 -14.90
C GLN A 61 -0.98 -0.79 -15.13
N GLU A 62 -1.67 -0.22 -14.14
CA GLU A 62 -3.10 0.08 -14.28
C GLU A 62 -3.35 1.12 -15.39
N GLU A 63 -2.53 2.17 -15.44
CA GLU A 63 -2.64 3.21 -16.47
C GLU A 63 -2.33 2.66 -17.87
N ARG A 64 -1.26 1.85 -17.99
CA ARG A 64 -0.88 1.19 -19.25
C ARG A 64 -1.99 0.27 -19.77
N LEU A 65 -2.64 -0.51 -18.89
CA LEU A 65 -3.80 -1.33 -19.26
C LEU A 65 -4.98 -0.49 -19.74
N LYS A 66 -5.29 0.61 -19.04
CA LYS A 66 -6.36 1.55 -19.43
C LYS A 66 -6.09 2.18 -20.79
N ASN A 67 -4.82 2.45 -21.11
CA ASN A 67 -4.38 2.97 -22.41
C ASN A 67 -4.40 1.91 -23.53
N GLY A 68 -4.80 0.67 -23.22
CA GLY A 68 -5.00 -0.38 -24.21
C GLY A 68 -3.79 -1.25 -24.46
N GLU A 69 -2.69 -1.08 -23.72
CA GLU A 69 -1.53 -1.96 -23.83
C GLU A 69 -1.87 -3.41 -23.46
N ARG A 70 -1.18 -4.36 -24.09
CA ARG A 70 -1.39 -5.80 -23.90
C ARG A 70 -0.05 -6.48 -23.73
N LEU A 71 -0.03 -7.52 -22.90
CA LEU A 71 1.15 -8.32 -22.63
C LEU A 71 1.44 -9.32 -23.77
N PRO A 72 2.70 -9.80 -23.90
CA PRO A 72 3.88 -9.37 -23.13
C PRO A 72 4.43 -8.02 -23.60
N GLN A 73 5.13 -7.31 -22.71
CA GLN A 73 5.95 -6.14 -23.01
C GLN A 73 7.29 -6.31 -22.30
N GLU A 74 8.40 -5.99 -22.97
CA GLU A 74 9.75 -6.14 -22.38
C GLU A 74 9.92 -5.25 -21.15
N ASP A 75 9.32 -4.06 -21.18
CA ASP A 75 9.35 -3.06 -20.12
C ASP A 75 8.11 -3.14 -19.20
N TRP A 76 7.38 -4.27 -19.18
CA TRP A 76 6.14 -4.38 -18.40
C TRP A 76 6.37 -4.06 -16.92
N GLY A 77 5.60 -3.13 -16.39
CA GLY A 77 5.63 -2.75 -14.98
C GLY A 77 6.85 -1.95 -14.54
N TYR A 78 7.78 -1.60 -15.43
CA TYR A 78 8.91 -0.73 -15.09
C TYR A 78 8.43 0.62 -14.58
N ASP A 79 8.85 0.95 -13.36
CA ASP A 79 8.62 2.25 -12.72
C ASP A 79 9.94 3.03 -12.75
N MET A 80 9.99 4.07 -13.57
CA MET A 80 11.18 4.93 -13.73
C MET A 80 11.42 5.87 -12.54
N ARG A 81 10.53 5.85 -11.54
CA ARG A 81 10.62 6.70 -10.36
C ARG A 81 11.05 5.89 -9.14
N ASP A 82 12.36 5.78 -9.00
CA ASP A 82 12.99 5.14 -7.84
C ASP A 82 12.61 5.79 -6.50
N GLY A 83 12.64 4.97 -5.46
CA GLY A 83 12.59 5.49 -4.10
C GLY A 83 13.95 6.05 -3.68
N VAL A 84 13.98 6.79 -2.59
CA VAL A 84 15.22 7.27 -1.97
C VAL A 84 15.42 6.50 -0.67
N LEU A 85 16.58 5.86 -0.55
CA LEU A 85 17.05 5.24 0.69
C LEU A 85 18.03 6.19 1.37
N THR A 86 17.75 6.56 2.61
CA THR A 86 18.66 7.30 3.49
C THR A 86 19.17 6.37 4.58
N LEU A 87 20.49 6.22 4.69
CA LEU A 87 21.15 5.43 5.73
C LEU A 87 21.95 6.32 6.68
N VAL A 88 21.97 5.94 7.96
CA VAL A 88 22.75 6.61 9.01
C VAL A 88 23.66 5.59 9.68
N GLU A 89 24.95 5.88 9.70
CA GLU A 89 25.98 5.10 10.38
C GLU A 89 26.91 6.05 11.16
N GLY A 90 26.75 6.07 12.48
CA GLY A 90 27.41 7.05 13.34
C GLY A 90 26.97 8.47 12.98
N GLU A 91 27.94 9.33 12.65
CA GLU A 91 27.69 10.70 12.18
C GLU A 91 27.51 10.80 10.66
N THR A 92 27.68 9.69 9.93
CA THR A 92 27.58 9.67 8.47
C THR A 92 26.14 9.45 8.04
N ARG A 93 25.66 10.29 7.13
CA ARG A 93 24.37 10.15 6.45
C ARG A 93 24.60 10.00 4.95
N GLN A 94 24.07 8.94 4.36
CA GLN A 94 24.14 8.67 2.92
C GLN A 94 22.72 8.59 2.35
N GLU A 95 22.52 9.15 1.16
CA GLU A 95 21.30 9.00 0.37
C GLU A 95 21.64 8.35 -0.96
N GLU A 96 20.79 7.43 -1.40
CA GLU A 96 20.89 6.83 -2.73
C GLU A 96 19.50 6.58 -3.33
N ASN A 97 19.43 6.63 -4.66
CA ASN A 97 18.26 6.14 -5.38
C ASN A 97 18.25 4.61 -5.27
N TRP A 98 17.12 4.08 -4.82
CA TRP A 98 16.92 2.66 -4.65
C TRP A 98 16.02 2.12 -5.75
N LEU A 99 16.61 1.27 -6.60
CA LEU A 99 15.99 0.76 -7.82
C LEU A 99 14.65 0.08 -7.52
N THR A 100 13.60 0.55 -8.18
CA THR A 100 12.26 -0.04 -8.07
C THR A 100 12.16 -1.29 -8.91
N LEU A 101 11.74 -2.40 -8.28
CA LEU A 101 11.42 -3.61 -9.02
C LEU A 101 10.17 -3.40 -9.88
N PRO A 102 10.14 -3.87 -11.14
CA PRO A 102 8.95 -3.77 -11.97
C PRO A 102 7.74 -4.44 -11.34
N GLY A 103 6.58 -3.78 -11.46
CA GLY A 103 5.30 -4.36 -11.09
C GLY A 103 4.97 -5.59 -11.94
N ASN A 104 4.28 -6.58 -11.36
CA ASN A 104 4.02 -7.85 -12.03
C ASN A 104 2.64 -8.44 -11.71
N TYR A 105 1.57 -7.77 -12.15
CA TYR A 105 0.21 -8.32 -12.08
C TYR A 105 0.06 -9.70 -12.74
N PRO A 106 0.75 -10.04 -13.85
CA PRO A 106 0.70 -11.38 -14.43
C PRO A 106 1.10 -12.50 -13.46
N ALA A 107 1.96 -12.22 -12.48
CA ALA A 107 2.37 -13.20 -11.47
C ALA A 107 1.17 -13.79 -10.71
N TYR A 108 0.13 -12.98 -10.46
CA TYR A 108 -1.07 -13.46 -9.78
C TYR A 108 -1.76 -14.59 -10.57
N TYR A 109 -2.02 -14.38 -11.86
CA TYR A 109 -2.69 -15.38 -12.70
C TYR A 109 -1.80 -16.59 -12.99
N ALA A 110 -0.49 -16.40 -13.12
CA ALA A 110 0.46 -17.51 -13.23
C ALA A 110 0.42 -18.40 -11.99
N ALA A 111 0.43 -17.81 -10.79
CA ALA A 111 0.34 -18.55 -9.53
C ALA A 111 -1.03 -19.22 -9.35
N ILE A 112 -2.14 -18.59 -9.77
CA ILE A 112 -3.46 -19.23 -9.80
C ILE A 112 -3.47 -20.45 -10.73
N ARG A 113 -2.94 -20.31 -11.95
CA ARG A 113 -2.79 -21.44 -12.89
C ARG A 113 -2.01 -22.58 -12.25
N ASP A 114 -0.89 -22.27 -11.58
CA ASP A 114 -0.05 -23.29 -10.97
C ASP A 114 -0.76 -23.99 -9.81
N ALA A 115 -1.42 -23.23 -8.93
CA ALA A 115 -2.22 -23.77 -7.83
C ALA A 115 -3.36 -24.68 -8.33
N LEU A 116 -4.06 -24.29 -9.40
CA LEU A 116 -5.11 -25.11 -10.02
C LEU A 116 -4.57 -26.42 -10.62
N ASN A 117 -3.30 -26.45 -11.00
CA ASN A 117 -2.61 -27.65 -11.48
C ASN A 117 -1.92 -28.44 -10.35
N GLY A 118 -2.14 -28.08 -9.08
CA GLY A 118 -1.55 -28.75 -7.92
C GLY A 118 -0.09 -28.36 -7.64
N ASN A 119 0.42 -27.30 -8.27
CA ASN A 119 1.77 -26.79 -8.09
C ASN A 119 1.75 -25.52 -7.22
N GLY A 120 2.13 -25.65 -5.95
CA GLY A 120 2.16 -24.52 -5.01
C GLY A 120 0.79 -24.19 -4.40
N GLU A 121 0.76 -23.12 -3.62
CA GLU A 121 -0.44 -22.67 -2.90
C GLU A 121 -1.19 -21.57 -3.67
N ASN A 122 -2.46 -21.36 -3.32
CA ASN A 122 -3.22 -20.21 -3.81
C ASN A 122 -2.47 -18.90 -3.43
N PRO A 123 -2.11 -18.02 -4.38
CA PRO A 123 -1.34 -16.81 -4.10
C PRO A 123 -2.05 -15.82 -3.17
N VAL A 124 -3.39 -15.86 -3.12
CA VAL A 124 -4.20 -15.08 -2.18
C VAL A 124 -5.34 -15.96 -1.68
N PRO A 125 -5.11 -16.74 -0.60
CA PRO A 125 -6.14 -17.59 0.00
C PRO A 125 -7.33 -16.78 0.51
N ALA A 126 -8.53 -17.38 0.48
CA ALA A 126 -9.76 -16.72 0.95
C ALA A 126 -9.66 -16.25 2.42
N SER A 127 -8.93 -16.97 3.27
CA SER A 127 -8.68 -16.58 4.66
C SER A 127 -7.98 -15.23 4.80
N GLN A 128 -7.05 -14.89 3.90
CA GLN A 128 -6.39 -13.57 3.92
C GLN A 128 -7.36 -12.46 3.51
N ALA A 129 -8.27 -12.72 2.56
CA ALA A 129 -9.30 -11.76 2.19
C ALA A 129 -10.29 -11.52 3.34
N ILE A 130 -10.67 -12.56 4.07
CA ILE A 130 -11.54 -12.46 5.26
C ILE A 130 -10.87 -11.60 6.34
N GLN A 131 -9.57 -11.81 6.63
CA GLN A 131 -8.84 -10.98 7.59
C GLN A 131 -8.84 -9.49 7.22
N ILE A 132 -8.74 -9.17 5.91
CA ILE A 132 -8.84 -7.79 5.43
C ILE A 132 -10.25 -7.22 5.67
N MET A 133 -11.30 -8.01 5.41
CA MET A 133 -12.69 -7.60 5.67
C MET A 133 -12.92 -7.33 7.16
N GLU A 134 -12.46 -8.21 8.05
CA GLU A 134 -12.53 -8.05 9.50
C GLU A 134 -11.82 -6.77 9.96
N LEU A 135 -10.65 -6.47 9.39
CA LEU A 135 -9.91 -5.24 9.66
C LEU A 135 -10.68 -3.99 9.19
N ILE A 136 -11.31 -4.03 8.02
CA ILE A 136 -12.12 -2.90 7.53
C ILE A 136 -13.31 -2.66 8.46
N GLU A 137 -14.04 -3.70 8.84
CA GLU A 137 -15.18 -3.60 9.75
C GLU A 137 -14.77 -3.06 11.13
N LEU A 138 -13.67 -3.58 11.69
CA LEU A 138 -13.10 -3.07 12.94
C LEU A 138 -12.71 -1.59 12.84
N GLY A 139 -12.22 -1.17 11.67
CA GLY A 139 -11.88 0.21 11.38
C GLY A 139 -13.10 1.12 11.38
N MET A 140 -14.19 0.66 10.77
CA MET A 140 -15.47 1.38 10.77
C MET A 140 -16.04 1.53 12.19
N GLU A 141 -16.01 0.49 13.01
CA GLU A 141 -16.44 0.57 14.41
C GLU A 141 -15.51 1.46 15.25
N SER A 142 -14.19 1.41 15.00
CA SER A 142 -13.22 2.31 15.65
C SER A 142 -13.54 3.77 15.39
N ALA A 143 -13.84 4.14 14.14
CA ALA A 143 -14.20 5.51 13.76
C ALA A 143 -15.53 5.95 14.39
N LYS A 144 -16.55 5.09 14.35
CA LYS A 144 -17.87 5.33 14.95
C LYS A 144 -17.79 5.58 16.45
N HIS A 145 -16.97 4.80 17.16
CA HIS A 145 -16.78 4.96 18.61
C HIS A 145 -15.73 6.01 18.99
N ARG A 146 -14.98 6.55 18.01
CA ARG A 146 -13.83 7.43 18.24
C ARG A 146 -12.85 6.85 19.24
N ALA A 147 -12.62 5.54 19.14
CA ALA A 147 -11.87 4.77 20.12
C ALA A 147 -10.92 3.80 19.43
N THR A 148 -9.83 3.48 20.11
CA THR A 148 -8.90 2.42 19.69
C THR A 148 -9.52 1.07 19.98
N LEU A 149 -9.65 0.22 18.95
CA LEU A 149 -10.13 -1.16 19.10
C LEU A 149 -9.00 -2.16 18.87
N CYS A 150 -9.01 -3.27 19.59
CA CYS A 150 -8.07 -4.36 19.40
C CYS A 150 -8.70 -5.42 18.48
N LEU A 151 -7.86 -6.08 17.67
CA LEU A 151 -8.26 -7.36 17.09
C LEU A 151 -8.40 -8.36 18.24
N ALA A 152 -9.52 -9.08 18.26
CA ALA A 152 -9.75 -10.17 19.19
C ALA A 152 -8.82 -11.36 18.90
#